data_AF-A0A8T2TA34-F1
#
_entry.id   AF-A0A8T2TA34-F1
#
_cell.length_a   1.000
_cell.length_b   1.000
_cell.length_c   1.000
_cell.angle_alpha   90.00
_cell.angle_beta   90.00
_cell.angle_gamma   90.00
#
_symmetry.space_group_name_H-M   'P 1'
#
loop_
_entity.id
_entity.type
_entity.pdbx_description
1 polymer ?
#
loop_
_entity_poly.entity_id
_entity_poly.type
_entity_poly.pdbx_seq_one_letter_code
_entity_poly.pdbx_strand_id
1 'polypeptide(L)'
;MALVHYATYNVTPQQTQEEIMITANILSRRGPCNFLVYGLGFDSPLWQALNYGGRTVFLEEDSSWISKMTNDHPFLTVYPVNYTTVLSEADDLLNYVREHRNICMPEKNILQSQCKLALKSLPEHLYQIKWDVIMIDAPRGYSEEFPGRMSAIYTSALMARAASREQSTDILLHDVDRPVESKYSEEFFCAKNRVEAAGKLWHFQIFGDGSSSSTDFCNGSFTAKAF
;
A
#
# COMPACT_ATOMS: atom_id res chain seq x y z
N MET A 1 9.88 -21.82 -10.83
CA MET A 1 8.83 -22.68 -10.24
C MET A 1 7.61 -21.88 -9.78
N ALA A 2 7.75 -20.75 -9.07
CA ALA A 2 6.60 -19.96 -8.60
C ALA A 2 5.64 -19.44 -9.70
N LEU A 3 6.17 -18.95 -10.83
CA LEU A 3 5.33 -18.51 -11.97
C LEU A 3 4.49 -19.65 -12.57
N VAL A 4 5.11 -20.83 -12.73
CA VAL A 4 4.42 -22.04 -13.21
C VAL A 4 3.39 -22.50 -12.18
N HIS A 5 3.77 -22.57 -10.89
CA HIS A 5 2.87 -22.91 -9.80
C HIS A 5 1.63 -22.01 -9.80
N TYR A 6 1.81 -20.70 -9.88
CA TYR A 6 0.72 -19.72 -9.91
C TYR A 6 -0.17 -19.89 -11.14
N ALA A 7 0.42 -20.05 -12.34
CA ALA A 7 -0.33 -20.27 -13.57
C ALA A 7 -1.13 -21.60 -13.57
N THR A 8 -0.73 -22.58 -12.77
CA THR A 8 -1.39 -23.88 -12.64
C THR A 8 -2.19 -24.03 -11.34
N TYR A 9 -2.30 -22.97 -10.53
CA TYR A 9 -2.93 -23.07 -9.21
C TYR A 9 -4.46 -23.10 -9.35
N ASN A 10 -5.11 -24.04 -8.67
CA ASN A 10 -6.56 -24.26 -8.78
C ASN A 10 -7.41 -23.25 -8.00
N VAL A 11 -6.80 -22.24 -7.36
CA VAL A 11 -7.51 -21.18 -6.65
C VAL A 11 -7.60 -19.97 -7.56
N THR A 12 -8.82 -19.45 -7.74
CA THR A 12 -9.05 -18.21 -8.50
C THR A 12 -8.27 -17.06 -7.86
N PRO A 13 -7.35 -16.42 -8.60
CA PRO A 13 -6.68 -15.21 -8.13
C PRO A 13 -7.65 -14.12 -7.70
N GLN A 14 -7.32 -13.41 -6.62
CA GLN A 14 -8.06 -12.21 -6.21
C GLN A 14 -7.96 -11.10 -7.26
N GLN A 15 -6.78 -10.98 -7.89
CA GLN A 15 -6.53 -10.02 -8.95
C GLN A 15 -6.74 -10.64 -10.34
N THR A 16 -7.32 -9.87 -11.25
CA THR A 16 -7.45 -10.28 -12.66
C THR A 16 -6.09 -10.30 -13.36
N GLN A 17 -6.01 -10.92 -14.54
CA GLN A 17 -4.77 -10.91 -15.33
C GLN A 17 -4.32 -9.47 -15.65
N GLU A 18 -5.24 -8.57 -16.00
CA GLU A 18 -4.91 -7.18 -16.32
C GLU A 18 -4.36 -6.44 -15.09
N GLU A 19 -4.94 -6.66 -13.92
CA GLU A 19 -4.46 -6.11 -12.63
C GLU A 19 -3.05 -6.61 -12.28
N ILE A 20 -2.82 -7.92 -12.41
CA ILE A 20 -1.51 -8.54 -12.15
C ILE A 20 -0.44 -7.98 -13.10
N MET A 21 -0.80 -7.75 -14.36
CA MET A 21 0.14 -7.25 -15.38
C MET A 21 0.67 -5.86 -15.06
N ILE A 22 -0.11 -4.98 -14.43
CA ILE A 22 0.38 -3.66 -13.98
C ILE A 22 1.53 -3.86 -12.99
N THR A 23 1.31 -4.63 -11.93
CA THR A 23 2.32 -4.91 -10.90
C THR A 23 3.55 -5.61 -11.50
N ALA A 24 3.35 -6.61 -12.35
CA ALA A 24 4.43 -7.34 -12.99
C ALA A 24 5.30 -6.45 -13.88
N ASN A 25 4.68 -5.54 -14.64
CA ASN A 25 5.40 -4.58 -15.48
C ASN A 25 6.23 -3.58 -14.65
N ILE A 26 5.69 -3.11 -13.53
CA ILE A 26 6.42 -2.23 -12.60
C ILE A 26 7.63 -2.98 -12.02
N LEU A 27 7.42 -4.17 -11.47
CA LEU A 27 8.51 -4.98 -10.89
C LEU A 27 9.56 -5.34 -11.93
N SER A 28 9.18 -5.61 -13.18
CA SER A 28 10.14 -5.87 -14.26
C SER A 28 10.98 -4.64 -14.62
N ARG A 29 10.44 -3.42 -14.48
CA ARG A 29 11.17 -2.17 -14.77
C ARG A 29 12.03 -1.71 -13.60
N ARG A 30 11.58 -1.95 -12.36
CA ARG A 30 12.22 -1.49 -11.12
C ARG A 30 13.16 -2.52 -10.50
N GLY A 31 12.94 -3.80 -10.77
CA GLY A 31 13.56 -4.92 -10.07
C GLY A 31 15.07 -5.06 -10.34
N PRO A 32 15.84 -5.57 -9.36
CA PRO A 32 15.41 -5.89 -7.99
C PRO A 32 15.19 -4.63 -7.15
N CYS A 33 14.11 -4.56 -6.38
CA CYS A 33 13.73 -3.37 -5.62
C CYS A 33 13.22 -3.68 -4.20
N ASN A 34 12.97 -2.64 -3.41
CA ASN A 34 12.24 -2.75 -2.14
C ASN A 34 10.73 -2.74 -2.42
N PHE A 35 10.07 -3.87 -2.23
CA PHE A 35 8.64 -4.06 -2.44
C PHE A 35 7.93 -4.38 -1.12
N LEU A 36 7.01 -3.51 -0.70
CA LEU A 36 6.13 -3.72 0.45
C LEU A 36 4.75 -4.17 -0.02
N VAL A 37 4.18 -5.19 0.60
CA VAL A 37 2.83 -5.68 0.33
C VAL A 37 2.04 -5.66 1.63
N TYR A 38 1.00 -4.83 1.70
CA TYR A 38 -0.06 -4.98 2.70
C TYR A 38 -0.96 -6.11 2.21
N GLY A 39 -0.88 -7.25 2.87
CA GLY A 39 -1.59 -8.48 2.53
C GLY A 39 -0.64 -9.65 2.37
N LEU A 40 -1.09 -10.82 2.83
CA LEU A 40 -0.45 -12.09 2.56
C LEU A 40 -1.49 -13.00 1.89
N GLY A 41 -1.24 -13.38 0.65
CA GLY A 41 -2.17 -14.19 -0.13
C GLY A 41 -1.48 -15.28 -0.95
N PHE A 42 -2.28 -16.02 -1.72
CA PHE A 42 -1.78 -17.05 -2.65
C PHE A 42 -0.92 -16.49 -3.80
N ASP A 43 -0.99 -15.18 -4.02
CA ASP A 43 -0.18 -14.38 -4.93
C ASP A 43 1.18 -13.98 -4.35
N SER A 44 1.40 -14.09 -3.03
CA SER A 44 2.68 -13.75 -2.39
C SER A 44 3.90 -14.45 -3.01
N PRO A 45 3.85 -15.77 -3.34
CA PRO A 45 4.93 -16.43 -4.06
C PRO A 45 5.18 -15.85 -5.46
N LEU A 46 4.15 -15.39 -6.16
CA LEU A 46 4.29 -14.70 -7.45
C LEU A 46 5.03 -13.37 -7.27
N TRP A 47 4.60 -12.55 -6.31
CA TRP A 47 5.25 -11.27 -5.98
C TRP A 47 6.71 -11.43 -5.59
N GLN A 48 7.02 -12.43 -4.78
CA GLN A 48 8.38 -12.75 -4.39
C GLN A 48 9.24 -13.20 -5.58
N ALA A 49 8.67 -13.94 -6.52
CA ALA A 49 9.39 -14.43 -7.70
C ALA A 49 9.60 -13.35 -8.77
N LEU A 50 8.63 -12.46 -8.96
CA LEU A 50 8.76 -11.33 -9.89
C LEU A 50 9.80 -10.31 -9.42
N ASN A 51 9.99 -10.15 -8.10
CA ASN A 51 11.05 -9.33 -7.52
C ASN A 51 12.28 -10.16 -7.09
N TYR A 52 12.66 -11.16 -7.88
CA TYR A 52 13.80 -12.02 -7.55
C TYR A 52 15.09 -11.20 -7.38
N GLY A 53 15.83 -11.47 -6.29
CA GLY A 53 17.04 -10.72 -5.92
C GLY A 53 16.77 -9.38 -5.21
N GLY A 54 15.51 -8.94 -5.16
CA GLY A 54 15.07 -7.78 -4.38
C GLY A 54 14.62 -8.13 -2.97
N ARG A 55 14.10 -7.12 -2.27
CA ARG A 55 13.47 -7.27 -0.96
C ARG A 55 11.97 -7.20 -1.13
N THR A 56 11.26 -8.28 -0.83
CA THR A 56 9.79 -8.28 -0.74
C THR A 56 9.36 -8.57 0.69
N VAL A 57 8.51 -7.72 1.25
CA VAL A 57 7.99 -7.84 2.61
C VAL A 57 6.46 -7.85 2.58
N PHE A 58 5.85 -8.81 3.27
CA PHE A 58 4.41 -8.95 3.40
C PHE A 58 3.96 -8.59 4.82
N LEU A 59 2.87 -7.83 4.93
CA LEU A 59 2.23 -7.47 6.20
C LEU A 59 0.87 -8.15 6.29
N GLU A 60 0.59 -8.85 7.39
CA GLU A 60 -0.66 -9.58 7.60
C GLU A 60 -1.12 -9.48 9.06
N GLU A 61 -2.42 -9.35 9.30
CA GLU A 61 -3.01 -9.27 10.65
C GLU A 61 -3.39 -10.62 11.25
N ASP A 62 -3.71 -11.63 10.43
CA ASP A 62 -4.18 -12.94 10.89
C ASP A 62 -3.01 -13.89 11.18
N SER A 63 -2.71 -14.08 12.47
CA SER A 63 -1.61 -14.96 12.91
C SER A 63 -1.76 -16.42 12.47
N SER A 64 -3.00 -16.91 12.33
CA SER A 64 -3.24 -18.28 11.86
C SER A 64 -2.91 -18.40 10.38
N TRP A 65 -3.27 -17.37 9.61
CA TRP A 65 -2.98 -17.29 8.19
C TRP A 65 -1.48 -17.11 7.92
N ILE A 66 -0.80 -16.27 8.71
CA ILE A 66 0.68 -16.15 8.68
C ILE A 66 1.30 -17.52 8.88
N SER A 67 0.92 -18.22 9.95
CA SER A 67 1.50 -19.52 10.30
C SER A 67 1.34 -20.53 9.16
N LYS A 68 0.15 -20.58 8.54
CA LYS A 68 -0.12 -21.43 7.38
C LYS A 68 0.79 -21.07 6.20
N MET A 69 0.79 -19.80 5.80
CA MET A 69 1.52 -19.34 4.62
C MET A 69 3.03 -19.47 4.77
N THR A 70 3.58 -19.22 5.96
CA THR A 70 5.02 -19.39 6.20
C THR A 70 5.44 -20.86 6.29
N ASN A 71 4.54 -21.77 6.67
CA ASN A 71 4.80 -23.21 6.60
C ASN A 71 4.84 -23.70 5.15
N ASP A 72 3.89 -23.26 4.33
CA ASP A 72 3.80 -23.65 2.91
C ASP A 72 4.88 -22.96 2.06
N HIS A 73 5.27 -21.74 2.42
CA HIS A 73 6.20 -20.88 1.69
C HIS A 73 7.23 -20.23 2.62
N PRO A 74 8.19 -21.00 3.17
CA PRO A 74 9.16 -20.52 4.18
C PRO A 74 10.14 -19.48 3.66
N PHE A 75 10.16 -19.21 2.35
CA PHE A 75 10.98 -18.20 1.72
C PHE A 75 10.33 -16.80 1.72
N LEU A 76 9.06 -16.66 2.13
CA LEU A 76 8.38 -15.36 2.25
C LEU A 76 8.85 -14.63 3.51
N THR A 77 9.16 -13.34 3.38
CA THR A 77 9.43 -12.47 4.53
C THR A 77 8.14 -11.80 4.99
N VAL A 78 7.59 -12.24 6.11
CA VAL A 78 6.28 -11.81 6.62
C VAL A 78 6.43 -11.16 8.00
N TYR A 79 5.74 -10.05 8.22
CA TYR A 79 5.61 -9.43 9.54
C TYR A 79 4.15 -9.31 9.95
N PRO A 80 3.80 -9.64 11.21
CA PRO A 80 2.47 -9.37 11.72
C PRO A 80 2.26 -7.86 11.83
N VAL A 81 1.06 -7.40 11.50
CA VAL A 81 0.63 -6.02 11.66
C VAL A 81 -0.65 -5.96 12.48
N ASN A 82 -0.77 -4.92 13.32
CA ASN A 82 -2.01 -4.66 14.05
C ASN A 82 -2.60 -3.33 13.58
N TYR A 83 -3.81 -3.37 13.04
CA TYR A 83 -4.56 -2.20 12.62
C TYR A 83 -5.49 -1.75 13.75
N THR A 84 -5.41 -0.46 14.10
CA THR A 84 -6.20 0.11 15.20
C THR A 84 -7.47 0.83 14.74
N THR A 85 -7.70 0.90 13.43
CA THR A 85 -8.85 1.57 12.82
C THR A 85 -9.75 0.55 12.15
N VAL A 86 -11.07 0.72 12.26
CA VAL A 86 -12.06 -0.17 11.63
C VAL A 86 -12.87 0.56 10.57
N LEU A 87 -13.46 -0.19 9.63
CA LEU A 87 -14.10 0.36 8.45
C LEU A 87 -15.25 1.35 8.77
N SER A 88 -16.02 1.10 9.84
CA SER A 88 -17.08 2.01 10.29
C SER A 88 -16.60 3.41 10.70
N GLU A 89 -15.31 3.55 11.04
CA GLU A 89 -14.72 4.84 11.44
C GLU A 89 -14.23 5.65 10.23
N ALA A 90 -14.36 5.15 9.00
CA ALA A 90 -13.68 5.72 7.84
C ALA A 90 -14.07 7.18 7.55
N ASP A 91 -15.35 7.54 7.61
CA ASP A 91 -15.77 8.93 7.35
C ASP A 91 -15.34 9.87 8.49
N ASP A 92 -15.45 9.43 9.75
CA ASP A 92 -15.02 10.20 10.93
C ASP A 92 -13.51 10.44 10.96
N LEU A 93 -12.71 9.42 10.60
CA LEU A 93 -11.25 9.53 10.50
C LEU A 93 -10.84 10.50 9.39
N LEU A 94 -11.54 10.51 8.26
CA LEU A 94 -11.25 11.42 7.16
C LEU A 94 -11.58 12.87 7.56
N ASN A 95 -12.71 13.09 8.24
CA ASN A 95 -13.06 14.40 8.80
C ASN A 95 -12.03 14.85 9.85
N TYR A 96 -11.63 13.96 10.75
CA TYR A 96 -10.59 14.23 11.74
C TYR A 96 -9.30 14.71 11.09
N VAL A 97 -8.81 14.05 10.04
CA VAL A 97 -7.61 14.46 9.30
C VAL A 97 -7.76 15.86 8.71
N ARG A 98 -8.91 16.17 8.10
CA ARG A 98 -9.18 17.46 7.47
C ARG A 98 -9.24 18.61 8.47
N GLU A 99 -9.75 18.36 9.66
CA GLU A 99 -9.79 19.33 10.76
C GLU A 99 -8.43 19.49 11.46
N HIS A 100 -7.62 18.42 11.47
CA HIS A 100 -6.37 18.34 12.22
C HIS A 100 -5.13 18.26 11.30
N ARG A 101 -5.13 19.01 10.19
CA ARG A 101 -4.03 18.99 9.20
C ARG A 101 -2.65 19.28 9.79
N ASN A 102 -2.58 20.06 10.87
CA ASN A 102 -1.33 20.37 11.57
C ASN A 102 -0.68 19.15 12.24
N ILE A 103 -1.46 18.15 12.65
CA ILE A 103 -0.94 16.91 13.29
C ILE A 103 -1.01 15.69 12.36
N CYS A 104 -1.85 15.74 11.33
CA CYS A 104 -1.94 14.72 10.28
C CYS A 104 -1.15 15.07 9.01
N MET A 105 -0.25 16.06 9.09
CA MET A 105 0.60 16.47 7.98
C MET A 105 1.52 15.34 7.48
N PRO A 106 2.10 15.46 6.26
CA PRO A 106 3.10 14.56 5.69
C PRO A 106 4.41 14.46 6.51
N GLU A 107 4.33 13.92 7.72
CA GLU A 107 5.46 13.72 8.62
C GLU A 107 6.42 12.66 8.06
N LYS A 108 7.71 12.99 8.06
CA LYS A 108 8.75 12.07 7.57
C LYS A 108 9.00 10.95 8.56
N ASN A 109 8.86 11.24 9.85
CA ASN A 109 8.98 10.23 10.88
C ASN A 109 7.60 9.72 11.29
N ILE A 110 7.16 8.64 10.64
CA ILE A 110 5.86 8.01 10.87
C ILE A 110 5.65 7.65 12.35
N LEU A 111 6.70 7.25 13.07
CA LEU A 111 6.61 6.93 14.50
C LEU A 111 6.27 8.16 15.35
N GLN A 112 6.67 9.35 14.91
CA GLN A 112 6.35 10.63 15.56
C GLN A 112 5.02 11.23 15.10
N SER A 113 4.42 10.74 14.00
CA SER A 113 3.12 11.23 13.52
C SER A 113 2.07 11.14 14.62
N GLN A 114 1.36 12.23 14.90
CA GLN A 114 0.29 12.25 15.91
C GLN A 114 -1.07 11.87 15.31
N CYS A 115 -1.12 11.60 14.01
CA CYS A 115 -2.36 11.25 13.33
C CYS A 115 -2.87 9.87 13.73
N LYS A 116 -4.18 9.75 13.94
CA LYS A 116 -4.85 8.48 14.24
C LYS A 116 -4.68 7.41 13.15
N LEU A 117 -4.45 7.83 11.91
CA LEU A 117 -4.24 6.93 10.76
C LEU A 117 -2.81 6.41 10.63
N ALA A 118 -1.86 6.92 11.42
CA ALA A 118 -0.47 6.47 11.33
C ALA A 118 -0.34 5.03 11.87
N LEU A 119 0.00 4.09 10.99
CA LEU A 119 0.25 2.72 11.37
C LEU A 119 1.61 2.60 12.06
N LYS A 120 1.61 2.46 13.38
CA LYS A 120 2.82 2.43 14.24
C LYS A 120 3.21 1.03 14.74
N SER A 121 2.49 -0.01 14.33
CA SER A 121 2.67 -1.39 14.79
C SER A 121 3.74 -2.16 14.01
N LEU A 122 4.37 -1.55 13.00
CA LEU A 122 5.40 -2.23 12.21
C LEU A 122 6.74 -2.24 12.96
N PRO A 123 7.61 -3.23 12.72
CA PRO A 123 8.99 -3.19 13.18
C PRO A 123 9.70 -1.92 12.73
N GLU A 124 10.45 -1.27 13.63
CA GLU A 124 11.05 0.05 13.41
C GLU A 124 11.85 0.17 12.11
N HIS A 125 12.63 -0.86 11.78
CA HIS A 125 13.45 -0.88 10.58
C HIS A 125 12.64 -0.78 9.28
N LEU A 126 11.37 -1.18 9.25
CA LEU A 126 10.52 -1.08 8.05
C LEU A 126 10.15 0.36 7.70
N TYR A 127 10.10 1.26 8.67
CA TYR A 127 9.87 2.69 8.43
C TYR A 127 11.09 3.39 7.83
N GLN A 128 12.28 2.80 7.98
CA GLN A 128 13.54 3.36 7.46
C GLN A 128 13.83 2.90 6.02
N ILE A 129 13.10 1.91 5.53
CA ILE A 129 13.26 1.41 4.16
C ILE A 129 12.61 2.41 3.20
N LYS A 130 13.37 2.77 2.17
CA LYS A 130 12.84 3.51 1.02
C LYS A 130 12.18 2.51 0.07
N TRP A 131 10.87 2.39 0.15
CA TRP A 131 10.09 1.48 -0.69
C TRP A 131 9.97 2.02 -2.11
N ASP A 132 10.33 1.21 -3.10
CA ASP A 132 10.22 1.54 -4.51
C ASP A 132 8.83 1.22 -5.05
N VAL A 133 8.24 0.14 -4.52
CA VAL A 133 6.89 -0.33 -4.86
C VAL A 133 6.14 -0.66 -3.56
N ILE A 134 4.88 -0.26 -3.48
CA ILE A 134 3.96 -0.62 -2.39
C ILE A 134 2.67 -1.17 -2.99
N MET A 135 2.26 -2.37 -2.61
CA MET A 135 0.95 -2.94 -2.92
C MET A 135 0.07 -2.86 -1.68
N ILE A 136 -1.13 -2.28 -1.81
CA ILE A 136 -2.12 -2.19 -0.76
C ILE A 136 -3.31 -3.06 -1.15
N ASP A 137 -3.28 -4.31 -0.70
CA ASP A 137 -4.34 -5.30 -0.91
C ASP A 137 -4.91 -5.88 0.42
N ALA A 138 -4.54 -5.25 1.53
CA ALA A 138 -5.06 -5.56 2.86
C ALA A 138 -5.03 -4.30 3.75
N PRO A 139 -5.73 -4.28 4.89
CA PRO A 139 -6.59 -5.34 5.45
C PRO A 139 -7.88 -5.59 4.65
N ARG A 140 -8.62 -6.65 5.03
CA ARG A 140 -9.70 -7.24 4.22
C ARG A 140 -10.93 -6.32 4.04
N GLY A 141 -11.25 -5.48 5.02
CA GLY A 141 -12.29 -4.44 4.93
C GLY A 141 -13.67 -4.89 4.41
N TYR A 142 -14.11 -6.13 4.69
CA TYR A 142 -15.40 -6.66 4.19
C TYR A 142 -16.56 -6.53 5.21
N SER A 143 -16.28 -6.11 6.44
CA SER A 143 -17.28 -5.77 7.45
C SER A 143 -16.89 -4.47 8.13
N GLU A 144 -17.89 -3.75 8.63
CA GLU A 144 -17.76 -2.50 9.36
C GLU A 144 -16.82 -2.61 10.59
N GLU A 145 -16.83 -3.77 11.25
CA GLU A 145 -16.01 -4.05 12.44
C GLU A 145 -14.57 -4.50 12.11
N PHE A 146 -14.29 -4.83 10.84
CA PHE A 146 -12.94 -5.24 10.46
C PHE A 146 -12.07 -4.03 10.11
N PRO A 147 -10.75 -4.17 10.24
CA PRO A 147 -9.84 -3.16 9.73
C PRO A 147 -10.06 -2.87 8.25
N GLY A 148 -10.11 -1.58 7.92
CA GLY A 148 -10.13 -1.07 6.55
C GLY A 148 -8.77 -0.51 6.11
N ARG A 149 -8.62 -0.23 4.80
CA ARG A 149 -7.34 0.19 4.20
C ARG A 149 -6.90 1.62 4.54
N MET A 150 -7.66 2.35 5.35
CA MET A 150 -7.39 3.74 5.74
C MET A 150 -5.96 3.96 6.25
N SER A 151 -5.54 3.19 7.26
CA SER A 151 -4.22 3.33 7.87
C SER A 151 -3.08 2.90 6.94
N ALA A 152 -3.32 1.87 6.10
CA ALA A 152 -2.35 1.42 5.09
C ALA A 152 -2.14 2.48 4.01
N ILE A 153 -3.22 3.08 3.50
CA ILE A 153 -3.19 4.18 2.51
C ILE A 153 -2.44 5.38 3.08
N TYR A 154 -2.84 5.86 4.26
CA TYR A 154 -2.21 7.03 4.89
C TYR A 154 -0.72 6.80 5.14
N THR A 155 -0.36 5.65 5.72
CA THR A 155 1.04 5.33 6.04
C THR A 155 1.89 5.18 4.78
N SER A 156 1.34 4.60 3.71
CA SER A 156 2.03 4.50 2.41
C SER A 156 2.30 5.87 1.80
N ALA A 157 1.37 6.82 1.97
CA ALA A 157 1.57 8.20 1.53
C ALA A 157 2.72 8.88 2.27
N LEU A 158 2.83 8.66 3.59
CA LEU A 158 3.96 9.14 4.39
C LEU A 158 5.27 8.50 3.95
N MET A 159 5.29 7.17 3.76
CA MET A 159 6.49 6.45 3.31
C MET A 159 7.00 6.96 1.96
N ALA A 160 6.11 7.15 0.99
CA ALA A 160 6.48 7.65 -0.34
C ALA A 160 7.02 9.10 -0.26
N ARG A 161 6.41 9.96 0.55
CA ARG A 161 6.83 11.37 0.69
C ARG A 161 8.11 11.56 1.49
N ALA A 162 8.42 10.64 2.41
CA ALA A 162 9.66 10.66 3.18
C ALA A 162 10.91 10.42 2.30
N ALA A 163 10.75 9.93 1.07
CA ALA A 163 11.83 9.76 0.11
C ALA A 163 12.43 11.10 -0.38
N SER A 164 13.55 11.03 -1.09
CA SER A 164 14.14 12.19 -1.77
C SER A 164 13.32 12.62 -2.98
N ARG A 165 13.42 13.90 -3.39
CA ARG A 165 12.67 14.46 -4.55
C ARG A 165 12.90 13.77 -5.88
N GLU A 166 14.04 13.10 -6.03
CA GLU A 166 14.41 12.36 -7.23
C GLU A 166 13.92 10.91 -7.21
N GLN A 167 13.41 10.44 -6.06
CA GLN A 167 12.93 9.07 -5.89
C GLN A 167 11.40 9.08 -5.88
N SER A 168 10.82 8.22 -6.70
CA SER A 168 9.39 7.93 -6.67
C SER A 168 9.11 6.56 -6.08
N THR A 169 7.93 6.42 -5.50
CA THR A 169 7.35 5.14 -5.09
C THR A 169 6.12 4.88 -5.96
N ASP A 170 6.08 3.72 -6.61
CA ASP A 170 4.87 3.24 -7.28
C ASP A 170 3.97 2.58 -6.23
N ILE A 171 2.75 3.11 -6.04
CA ILE A 171 1.76 2.57 -5.11
C ILE A 171 0.60 1.97 -5.91
N LEU A 172 0.31 0.71 -5.63
CA LEU A 172 -0.76 -0.08 -6.22
C LEU A 172 -1.84 -0.24 -5.15
N LEU A 173 -3.04 0.28 -5.39
CA LEU A 173 -4.18 0.16 -4.49
C LEU A 173 -5.27 -0.66 -5.16
N HIS A 174 -5.64 -1.80 -4.55
CA HIS A 174 -6.72 -2.67 -5.05
C HIS A 174 -8.07 -2.30 -4.42
N ASP A 175 -9.15 -2.96 -4.86
CA ASP A 175 -10.55 -2.74 -4.45
C ASP A 175 -11.02 -1.27 -4.48
N VAL A 176 -10.56 -0.48 -5.45
CA VAL A 176 -10.94 0.93 -5.59
C VAL A 176 -12.39 1.15 -6.01
N ASP A 177 -13.13 0.08 -6.34
CA ASP A 177 -14.58 0.09 -6.49
C ASP A 177 -15.31 0.31 -5.14
N ARG A 178 -14.59 0.15 -4.02
CA ARG A 178 -15.09 0.49 -2.69
C ARG A 178 -14.90 1.99 -2.37
N PRO A 179 -15.84 2.64 -1.66
CA PRO A 179 -15.76 4.08 -1.39
C PRO A 179 -14.58 4.52 -0.52
N VAL A 180 -14.12 3.67 0.39
CA VAL A 180 -13.05 4.04 1.34
C VAL A 180 -11.72 4.16 0.60
N GLU A 181 -11.36 3.14 -0.17
CA GLU A 181 -10.13 3.05 -0.94
C GLU A 181 -10.02 4.21 -1.93
N SER A 182 -11.07 4.45 -2.71
CA SER A 182 -11.12 5.56 -3.66
C SER A 182 -10.99 6.93 -2.96
N LYS A 183 -11.83 7.25 -1.96
CA LYS A 183 -11.78 8.54 -1.24
C LYS A 183 -10.42 8.78 -0.55
N TYR A 184 -9.89 7.77 0.15
CA TYR A 184 -8.63 7.91 0.87
C TYR A 184 -7.45 8.06 -0.09
N SER A 185 -7.44 7.33 -1.21
CA SER A 185 -6.40 7.50 -2.22
C SER A 185 -6.40 8.90 -2.83
N GLU A 186 -7.58 9.49 -3.05
CA GLU A 186 -7.67 10.85 -3.60
C GLU A 186 -7.22 11.91 -2.59
N GLU A 187 -7.48 11.73 -1.29
CA GLU A 187 -7.02 12.62 -0.23
C GLU A 187 -5.49 12.54 -0.03
N PHE A 188 -4.90 11.35 -0.06
CA PHE A 188 -3.50 11.15 0.35
C PHE A 188 -2.51 10.94 -0.79
N PHE A 189 -2.92 10.26 -1.87
CA PHE A 189 -2.09 10.03 -3.04
C PHE A 189 -2.28 11.10 -4.11
N CYS A 190 -3.41 11.79 -4.11
CA CYS A 190 -3.81 12.81 -5.09
C CYS A 190 -4.03 12.22 -6.49
N ALA A 191 -5.20 12.43 -7.09
CA ALA A 191 -5.47 11.88 -8.42
C ALA A 191 -4.53 12.40 -9.54
N LYS A 192 -3.78 13.50 -9.34
CA LYS A 192 -2.73 13.95 -10.27
C LYS A 192 -1.55 12.98 -10.39
N ASN A 193 -1.35 12.16 -9.36
CA ASN A 193 -0.30 11.15 -9.31
C ASN A 193 -0.78 9.79 -9.83
N ARG A 194 -2.05 9.66 -10.25
CA ARG A 194 -2.58 8.41 -10.83
C ARG A 194 -2.04 8.22 -12.24
N VAL A 195 -1.37 7.10 -12.48
CA VAL A 195 -0.66 6.79 -13.74
C VAL A 195 -1.53 5.95 -14.66
N GLU A 196 -2.15 4.92 -14.11
CA GLU A 196 -2.98 3.96 -14.84
C GLU A 196 -3.95 3.24 -13.90
N ALA A 197 -4.92 2.53 -14.48
CA ALA A 197 -5.91 1.73 -13.78
C ALA A 197 -6.28 0.49 -14.61
N ALA A 198 -6.59 -0.63 -13.94
CA ALA A 198 -7.19 -1.81 -14.56
C ALA A 198 -8.12 -2.47 -13.55
N GLY A 199 -9.35 -2.80 -13.96
CA GLY A 199 -10.35 -3.39 -13.06
C GLY A 199 -10.52 -2.59 -11.77
N LYS A 200 -10.20 -3.21 -10.64
CA LYS A 200 -10.27 -2.66 -9.28
C LYS A 200 -8.93 -2.12 -8.76
N LEU A 201 -7.90 -2.10 -9.60
CA LEU A 201 -6.56 -1.65 -9.25
C LEU A 201 -6.28 -0.26 -9.81
N TRP A 202 -5.85 0.67 -8.95
CA TRP A 202 -5.24 1.93 -9.35
C TRP A 202 -3.75 1.93 -9.06
N HIS A 203 -2.97 2.48 -10.00
CA HIS A 203 -1.54 2.71 -9.84
C HIS A 203 -1.27 4.22 -9.73
N PHE A 204 -0.56 4.60 -8.66
CA PHE A 204 -0.07 5.94 -8.41
C PHE A 204 1.45 5.97 -8.41
N GLN A 205 2.04 7.06 -8.88
CA GLN A 205 3.48 7.31 -8.75
C GLN A 205 3.69 8.60 -7.96
N ILE A 206 4.25 8.47 -6.75
CA ILE A 206 4.44 9.59 -5.82
C ILE A 206 5.93 9.85 -5.67
N PHE A 207 6.36 11.08 -5.94
CA PHE A 207 7.72 11.53 -5.68
C PHE A 207 7.87 12.01 -4.23
N GLY A 208 9.05 11.77 -3.67
CA GLY A 208 9.40 12.26 -2.33
C GLY A 208 9.35 13.79 -2.24
N ASP A 209 8.99 14.31 -1.07
CA ASP A 209 8.91 15.75 -0.86
C ASP A 209 10.26 16.37 -0.46
N GLY A 210 11.29 15.54 -0.22
CA GLY A 210 12.61 15.97 0.22
C GLY A 210 12.52 16.76 1.51
N SER A 211 13.05 17.99 1.58
CA SER A 211 12.94 18.88 2.76
C SER A 211 11.67 19.74 2.80
N SER A 212 10.68 19.50 1.94
CA SER A 212 9.47 20.31 1.89
C SER A 212 8.69 20.22 3.20
N SER A 213 8.22 21.36 3.70
CA SER A 213 7.37 21.47 4.89
C SER A 213 5.89 21.59 4.51
N SER A 214 5.47 20.99 3.39
CA SER A 214 4.07 21.01 2.96
C SER A 214 3.21 20.39 4.06
N THR A 215 2.19 21.11 4.51
CA THR A 215 1.19 20.59 5.45
C THR A 215 0.12 19.76 4.76
N ASP A 216 0.06 19.84 3.43
CA ASP A 216 -0.95 19.19 2.60
C ASP A 216 -0.34 18.12 1.70
N PHE A 217 -1.08 17.02 1.55
CA PHE A 217 -0.76 15.98 0.58
C PHE A 217 -0.98 16.50 -0.86
N CYS A 218 -2.13 17.13 -1.12
CA CYS A 218 -2.53 17.51 -2.48
C CYS A 218 -2.55 19.03 -2.68
N ASN A 219 -1.38 19.64 -2.87
CA ASN A 219 -1.28 21.03 -3.30
C ASN A 219 -1.42 21.16 -4.83
N GLY A 220 -2.35 22.00 -5.30
CA GLY A 220 -2.56 22.41 -6.70
C GLY A 220 -3.91 22.02 -7.31
N SER A 221 -4.51 22.95 -8.07
CA SER A 221 -5.78 22.79 -8.79
C SER A 221 -5.71 21.72 -9.88
N PHE A 222 -6.76 20.91 -9.99
CA PHE A 222 -6.89 19.82 -10.95
C PHE A 222 -7.17 20.29 -12.39
N THR A 223 -6.57 19.58 -13.35
CA THR A 223 -7.25 19.15 -14.58
C THR A 223 -7.23 17.63 -14.59
N ALA A 224 -8.38 16.99 -14.34
CA ALA A 224 -8.48 15.54 -14.37
C ALA A 224 -8.18 15.02 -15.79
N LYS A 225 -7.23 14.09 -15.93
CA LYS A 225 -7.26 13.17 -17.05
C LYS A 225 -8.26 12.07 -16.69
N ALA A 226 -9.35 11.99 -17.44
CA ALA A 226 -10.25 10.84 -17.38
C ALA A 226 -9.48 9.62 -17.90
N PHE A 227 -9.45 8.56 -17.10
CA PHE A 227 -9.08 7.21 -17.52
C PHE A 227 -10.35 6.39 -17.65
#